data_AF-A0A5K0WAD8-F1
#
_entry.id   AF-A0A5K0WAD8-F1
#
_cell.length_a   1.000
_cell.length_b   1.000
_cell.length_c   1.000
_cell.angle_alpha   90.00
_cell.angle_beta   90.00
_cell.angle_gamma   90.00
#
_symmetry.space_group_name_H-M   'P 1'
#
loop_
_entity.id
_entity.type
_entity.pdbx_description
1 polymer ?
#
loop_
_entity_poly.entity_id
_entity_poly.type
_entity_poly.pdbx_seq_one_letter_code
_entity_poly.pdbx_strand_id
1 'polypeptide(L)' 'VNASGQFCGVAEMIGRVNFNKNMDFWQQDKWNGFFPVKWHIIKDVPNQQFRHIILENNDNKPVTNSRDTQE' A
#
# COMPACT_ATOMS: atom_id res chain seq x y z
N VAL A 1 -1.39 6.04 3.61
CA VAL A 1 -2.03 7.04 4.51
C VAL A 1 -3.40 7.37 3.97
N ASN A 2 -4.45 6.94 4.68
CA ASN A 2 -5.82 7.10 4.20
C ASN A 2 -6.20 8.60 4.14
N ALA A 3 -6.99 8.97 3.13
CA ALA A 3 -7.48 10.33 2.90
C ALA A 3 -6.39 11.43 2.73
N SER A 4 -5.12 11.05 2.51
CA SER A 4 -4.03 12.01 2.24
C SER A 4 -4.14 12.69 0.87
N GLY A 5 -4.85 12.09 -0.08
CA GLY A 5 -4.96 12.59 -1.45
C GLY A 5 -3.72 12.34 -2.32
N GLN A 6 -2.78 11.51 -1.85
CA GLN A 6 -1.52 11.21 -2.55
C GLN A 6 -1.06 9.76 -2.32
N PHE A 7 -0.24 9.27 -3.24
CA PHE A 7 0.64 8.12 -2.99
C PHE A 7 1.95 8.63 -2.37
N CYS A 8 2.51 7.91 -1.40
CA CYS A 8 3.74 8.31 -0.70
C CYS A 8 5.00 7.56 -1.14
N GLY A 9 4.86 6.50 -1.94
CA GLY A 9 6.01 5.74 -2.42
C GLY A 9 5.65 4.37 -2.99
N VAL A 10 6.70 3.62 -3.32
CA VAL A 10 6.62 2.25 -3.85
C VAL A 10 7.69 1.41 -3.15
N ALA A 11 7.30 0.22 -2.71
CA ALA A 11 8.19 -0.76 -2.12
C ALA A 11 7.96 -2.14 -2.74
N GLU A 12 9.02 -2.93 -2.82
CA GLU A 12 9.01 -4.31 -3.28
C GLU A 12 8.93 -5.25 -2.08
N MET A 13 8.03 -6.22 -2.12
CA MET A 13 8.02 -7.34 -1.18
C MET A 13 9.16 -8.31 -1.53
N ILE A 14 10.16 -8.41 -0.66
CA ILE A 14 11.40 -9.17 -0.92
C ILE A 14 11.46 -10.51 -0.15
N GLY A 15 10.36 -10.92 0.48
CA GLY A 15 10.29 -12.16 1.23
C GLY A 15 8.87 -12.52 1.64
N ARG A 16 8.69 -13.77 2.10
CA ARG A 16 7.39 -14.30 2.55
C ARG A 16 6.97 -13.68 3.90
N VAL A 17 5.67 -13.72 4.17
CA VAL A 17 5.10 -13.33 5.46
C VAL A 17 5.47 -14.36 6.54
N ASN A 18 5.94 -13.85 7.68
CA ASN A 18 6.14 -14.61 8.91
C ASN A 18 5.12 -14.14 9.96
N PHE A 19 4.07 -14.91 10.18
CA PHE A 19 3.02 -14.60 11.16
C PHE A 19 3.44 -14.75 12.63
N ASN A 20 4.54 -15.47 12.89
CA ASN A 20 5.07 -15.69 14.24
C ASN A 20 5.98 -14.54 14.70
N LYS A 21 6.27 -13.59 13.80
CA LYS A 21 7.12 -12.43 14.10
C LYS A 21 6.29 -11.17 14.11
N ASN A 22 5.88 -10.76 15.30
CA ASN A 22 5.21 -9.47 15.51
C ASN A 22 6.25 -8.35 15.64
N MET A 23 5.88 -7.15 15.19
CA MET A 23 6.68 -5.96 15.36
C MET A 23 6.00 -5.05 16.37
N ASP A 24 6.77 -4.50 17.29
CA ASP A 24 6.33 -3.62 18.39
C ASP A 24 6.00 -2.18 17.92
N PHE A 25 6.41 -1.82 16.71
CA PHE A 25 6.16 -0.51 16.12
C PHE A 25 4.88 -0.41 15.28
N TRP A 26 4.09 -1.49 15.18
CA TRP A 26 2.80 -1.42 14.50
C TRP A 26 1.85 -0.49 15.26
N GLN A 27 1.09 0.34 14.54
CA GLN A 27 0.22 1.33 15.18
C GLN A 27 -0.95 0.69 15.95
N GLN A 28 -1.39 -0.49 15.54
CA GLN A 28 -2.49 -1.20 16.18
C GLN A 28 -2.03 -2.57 16.65
N ASP A 29 -2.27 -2.89 17.91
CA ASP A 29 -1.90 -4.17 18.54
C ASP A 29 -2.52 -5.40 17.84
N LYS A 30 -3.55 -5.19 17.02
CA LYS A 30 -4.19 -6.26 16.24
C LYS A 30 -3.35 -6.73 15.05
N TRP A 31 -2.31 -5.99 14.65
CA TRP A 31 -1.47 -6.33 13.50
C TRP A 31 -0.42 -7.36 13.91
N ASN A 32 -0.51 -8.54 13.31
CA ASN A 32 0.41 -9.65 13.56
C ASN A 32 1.19 -10.00 12.30
N GLY A 33 2.41 -10.48 12.51
CA GLY A 33 3.31 -10.89 11.45
C GLY A 33 4.14 -9.76 10.83
N PHE A 34 5.02 -10.18 9.92
CA PHE A 34 5.99 -9.32 9.26
C PHE A 34 6.41 -9.93 7.92
N PHE A 35 6.68 -9.09 6.92
CA PHE A 35 7.46 -9.46 5.73
C PHE A 35 8.45 -8.33 5.40
N PRO A 36 9.64 -8.67 4.88
CA PRO A 36 10.62 -7.67 4.51
C PRO A 36 10.23 -6.96 3.20
N VAL A 37 10.48 -5.65 3.16
CA VAL A 37 10.31 -4.82 1.96
C VAL A 37 11.56 -4.03 1.63
N LYS A 38 11.73 -3.68 0.35
CA LYS A 38 12.73 -2.74 -0.13
C LYS A 38 12.04 -1.52 -0.73
N TRP A 39 12.28 -0.33 -0.18
CA TRP A 39 11.79 0.92 -0.76
C TRP A 39 12.53 1.26 -2.04
N HIS A 40 11.80 1.57 -3.11
CA HIS A 40 12.34 2.02 -4.39
C HIS A 40 12.07 3.51 -4.62
N ILE A 41 10.89 3.97 -4.21
CA ILE A 41 10.47 5.37 -4.35
C ILE A 41 9.91 5.81 -3.00
N ILE A 42 10.41 6.94 -2.49
CA ILE A 42 9.88 7.64 -1.32
C ILE A 42 9.61 9.07 -1.78
N LYS A 43 8.37 9.32 -2.21
CA LYS A 43 7.96 10.61 -2.79
C LYS A 43 6.45 10.73 -2.76
N ASP A 44 5.98 11.91 -2.35
CA ASP A 44 4.57 12.26 -2.44
C ASP A 44 4.17 12.60 -3.88
N VAL A 45 3.15 11.93 -4.39
CA VAL A 45 2.59 12.14 -5.72
C VAL A 45 1.07 12.28 -5.62
N PRO A 46 0.50 13.46 -5.99
CA PRO A 46 -0.94 13.71 -5.89
C PRO A 46 -1.78 12.72 -6.70
N ASN A 47 -2.93 12.31 -6.17
CA ASN A 47 -3.86 11.39 -6.83
C ASN A 47 -4.30 11.85 -8.23
N GLN A 48 -4.34 13.16 -8.47
CA GLN A 48 -4.69 13.72 -9.78
C GLN A 48 -3.78 13.19 -10.91
N GLN A 49 -2.53 12.85 -10.60
CA GLN A 49 -1.58 12.30 -11.56
C GLN A 49 -1.95 10.86 -12.00
N PHE A 50 -2.73 10.12 -11.21
CA PHE A 50 -3.06 8.72 -11.48
C PHE A 50 -4.56 8.43 -11.63
N ARG A 51 -5.44 9.39 -11.32
CA ARG A 51 -6.89 9.21 -11.33
C ARG A 51 -7.47 8.74 -12.67
N HIS A 52 -6.77 8.99 -13.77
CA HIS A 52 -7.17 8.57 -15.10
C HIS A 52 -6.90 7.08 -15.39
N ILE A 53 -6.15 6.39 -14.53
CA ILE A 53 -5.88 4.95 -14.63
C ILE A 53 -7.08 4.21 -14.03
N ILE A 54 -7.77 3.43 -14.86
CA ILE A 54 -8.99 2.69 -14.52
C ILE A 54 -8.68 1.21 -14.34
N LEU A 55 -9.24 0.61 -13.28
CA LEU A 55 -9.04 -0.79 -12.94
C LEU A 55 -10.26 -1.63 -13.34
N GLU A 56 -10.14 -2.41 -14.42
CA GLU A 56 -11.22 -3.29 -14.91
C GLU A 56 -11.63 -4.35 -13.87
N ASN A 57 -10.67 -4.84 -13.09
CA ASN A 57 -10.88 -5.80 -12.01
C ASN A 57 -11.48 -5.20 -10.72
N ASN A 58 -11.77 -3.89 -10.70
CA ASN A 58 -12.35 -3.19 -9.55
C ASN A 58 -13.52 -2.27 -9.98
N ASP A 59 -14.51 -2.86 -10.68
CA ASP A 59 -15.70 -2.16 -11.17
C ASP A 59 -15.42 -0.90 -12.01
N ASN A 60 -14.30 -0.90 -12.75
CA ASN A 60 -13.83 0.27 -13.50
C ASN A 60 -13.65 1.52 -12.61
N LYS A 61 -13.29 1.35 -11.34
CA LYS A 61 -12.93 2.46 -10.45
C LYS A 61 -11.53 2.96 -10.78
N PRO A 62 -11.24 4.27 -10.55
CA PRO A 62 -9.89 4.80 -10.60
C PRO A 62 -8.96 4.08 -9.62
N VAL A 63 -7.68 3.89 -9.99
CA VAL A 63 -6.64 3.31 -9.12
C VAL A 63 -6.54 4.04 -7.77
N THR A 64 -6.81 5.34 -7.74
CA THR A 64 -6.80 6.18 -6.54
C THR A 64 -7.92 5.85 -5.54
N ASN A 65 -8.90 5.03 -5.93
CA ASN A 65 -10.05 4.62 -5.12
C ASN A 65 -9.94 3.15 -4.65
N SER A 66 -8.76 2.56 -4.80
CA SER A 66 -8.48 1.19 -4.36
C SER A 66 -8.50 1.06 -2.84
N ARG A 67 -8.87 -0.13 -2.35
CA ARG A 67 -8.70 -0.49 -0.93
C ARG A 67 -7.32 -1.11 -0.72
N ASP A 68 -6.96 -1.31 0.55
CA ASP A 68 -5.72 -2.00 0.90
C ASP A 68 -5.66 -3.37 0.21
N THR A 69 -4.48 -3.73 -0.29
CA THR A 69 -4.20 -4.96 -1.06
C THR A 69 -5.00 -5.16 -2.36
N GLN A 70 -5.52 -4.11 -3.00
CA GLN A 70 -6.01 -4.22 -4.39
C GLN A 70 -4.85 -4.58 -5.33
N GLU A 71 -5.05 -5.63 -6.14
CA GLU A 71 -4.16 -6.01 -7.24
C GLU A 71 -4.42 -5.18 -8.50
#